data_AF-A0A958MEE9-F1
#
_entry.id   AF-A0A958MEE9-F1
#
_cell.length_a   1.000
_cell.length_b   1.000
_cell.length_c   1.000
_cell.angle_alpha   90.00
_cell.angle_beta   90.00
_cell.angle_gamma   90.00
#
_symmetry.space_group_name_H-M   'P 1'
#
loop_
_entity.id
_entity.type
_entity.pdbx_description
1 polymer ?
#
loop_
_entity_poly.entity_id
_entity_poly.type
_entity_poly.pdbx_seq_one_letter_code
_entity_poly.pdbx_strand_id
1 'polypeptide(L)'
;MGAFYRFAITVASVLITAGIVWFVLKQYGQSRPISPYQTDLARKLLNSQTPLLFKSWATGMPTRGDLFIQTRFQNNQWVIGDTDHDLQSFLTEHEGGRILLEVNLSSTSKAGELKKIINETQAEAKVIFTSRSDGALKDLRELSPAWTFTNGEIFLARFLSLSSLGLASTMEIKADVFMIHMHNLKPSSDWISILREAKRQNKPIIIGPVTRPLEEYSVQGWWIRPSSRDI
;
A
#
# COMPACT_ATOMS: atom_id res chain seq x y z
N MET A 1 -29.83 20.09 -48.76
CA MET A 1 -28.63 20.44 -47.95
C MET A 1 -28.86 20.48 -46.43
N GLY A 2 -30.09 20.63 -45.90
CA GLY A 2 -30.29 20.85 -44.45
C GLY A 2 -30.01 19.65 -43.52
N ALA A 3 -30.29 18.42 -43.93
CA ALA A 3 -30.18 17.24 -43.05
C ALA A 3 -28.73 16.85 -42.74
N PHE A 4 -27.86 16.82 -43.76
CA PHE A 4 -26.45 16.48 -43.60
C PHE A 4 -25.70 17.51 -42.73
N TYR A 5 -26.00 18.79 -42.91
CA TYR A 5 -25.44 19.87 -42.09
C TYR A 5 -25.81 19.72 -40.61
N ARG A 6 -27.09 19.41 -40.31
CA ARG A 6 -27.54 19.16 -38.93
C ARG A 6 -26.87 17.93 -38.33
N PHE A 7 -26.72 16.85 -39.10
CA PHE A 7 -26.02 15.65 -38.65
C PHE A 7 -24.55 15.93 -38.33
N ALA A 8 -23.84 16.64 -39.21
CA ALA A 8 -22.44 17.00 -39.01
C ALA A 8 -22.23 17.85 -37.75
N ILE A 9 -23.12 18.83 -37.48
CA ILE A 9 -23.08 19.64 -36.26
C ILE A 9 -23.27 18.77 -35.01
N THR A 10 -24.25 17.86 -35.02
CA THR A 10 -24.51 16.98 -33.86
C THR A 10 -23.34 16.03 -33.60
N VAL A 11 -22.73 15.45 -34.64
CA VAL A 11 -21.57 14.58 -34.47
C VAL A 11 -20.36 15.37 -33.97
N ALA A 12 -20.11 16.57 -34.52
CA ALA A 12 -19.02 17.42 -34.09
C ALA A 12 -19.17 17.85 -32.61
N SER A 13 -20.38 18.21 -32.17
CA SER A 13 -20.61 18.61 -30.78
C SER A 13 -20.40 17.46 -29.79
N VAL A 14 -20.82 16.24 -30.15
CA VAL A 14 -20.56 15.03 -29.34
C VAL A 14 -19.06 14.74 -29.25
N LEU A 15 -18.34 14.80 -30.37
CA LEU A 15 -16.89 14.57 -30.39
C LEU A 15 -16.11 15.62 -29.59
N ILE A 16 -16.49 16.90 -29.70
CA ILE A 16 -15.89 17.98 -28.90
C ILE A 16 -16.15 17.75 -27.42
N THR A 17 -17.38 17.38 -27.04
CA THR A 17 -17.73 17.08 -25.65
C THR A 17 -16.91 15.90 -25.11
N ALA A 18 -16.79 14.82 -25.88
CA ALA A 18 -15.96 13.67 -25.51
C ALA A 18 -14.48 14.06 -25.37
N GLY A 19 -13.96 14.90 -26.26
CA GLY A 19 -12.59 15.43 -26.20
C GLY A 19 -12.34 16.28 -24.95
N ILE A 20 -13.28 17.17 -24.59
CA ILE A 20 -13.20 17.98 -23.37
C ILE A 20 -13.26 17.09 -22.13
N VAL A 21 -14.20 16.15 -22.06
CA VAL A 21 -14.31 15.21 -20.93
C VAL A 21 -13.01 14.41 -20.77
N TRP A 22 -12.48 13.87 -21.87
CA TRP A 22 -11.19 13.16 -21.84
C TRP A 22 -10.03 14.04 -21.37
N PHE A 23 -9.95 15.28 -21.86
CA PHE A 23 -8.90 16.22 -21.46
C PHE A 23 -9.00 16.60 -19.98
N VAL A 24 -10.21 16.89 -19.48
CA VAL A 24 -10.46 17.19 -18.06
C VAL A 24 -10.10 16.00 -17.18
N LEU A 25 -10.51 14.78 -17.55
CA LEU A 25 -10.14 13.57 -16.81
C LEU A 25 -8.62 13.35 -16.79
N LYS A 26 -7.93 13.62 -17.91
CA LYS A 26 -6.48 13.53 -18.00
C LYS A 26 -5.77 14.55 -17.10
N GLN A 27 -6.21 15.82 -17.13
CA GLN A 27 -5.67 16.88 -16.27
C GLN A 27 -5.95 16.62 -14.79
N TYR A 28 -7.18 16.21 -14.46
CA TYR A 28 -7.57 15.85 -13.10
C TYR A 28 -6.74 14.68 -12.55
N GLY A 29 -6.31 13.76 -13.42
CA GLY A 29 -5.40 12.69 -13.05
C GLY A 29 -3.95 13.14 -12.77
N GLN A 30 -3.49 14.25 -13.36
CA GLN A 30 -2.12 14.76 -13.23
C GLN A 30 -1.97 15.74 -12.05
N SER A 31 -3.00 16.51 -11.75
CA SER A 31 -2.98 17.57 -10.73
C SER A 31 -3.52 17.14 -9.38
N ARG A 32 -3.59 15.82 -9.10
CA ARG A 32 -4.10 15.35 -7.81
C ARG A 32 -3.19 15.93 -6.72
N PRO A 33 -3.73 16.74 -5.78
CA PRO A 33 -2.96 17.17 -4.64
C PRO A 33 -2.37 15.92 -3.97
N ILE A 34 -1.12 16.04 -3.53
CA ILE A 34 -0.50 15.02 -2.69
C ILE A 34 -1.54 14.65 -1.65
N SER A 35 -1.91 13.37 -1.63
CA SER A 35 -2.98 12.86 -0.77
C SER A 35 -2.84 13.48 0.62
N PRO A 36 -3.91 14.04 1.22
CA PRO A 36 -3.85 14.69 2.53
C PRO A 36 -3.33 13.75 3.64
N TYR A 37 -3.16 12.48 3.30
CA TYR A 37 -2.72 11.41 4.16
C TYR A 37 -1.23 11.06 4.04
N GLN A 38 -0.43 11.75 3.21
CA GLN A 38 1.02 11.47 3.18
C GLN A 38 1.69 11.83 4.51
N THR A 39 1.97 10.79 5.29
CA THR A 39 2.74 10.87 6.53
C THR A 39 4.22 11.17 6.26
N ASP A 40 4.93 11.66 7.27
CA ASP A 40 6.38 11.85 7.17
C ASP A 40 7.12 10.55 6.86
N LEU A 41 6.62 9.41 7.36
CA LEU A 41 7.16 8.11 7.00
C LEU A 41 6.95 7.83 5.51
N ALA A 42 5.73 7.96 4.97
CA ALA A 42 5.48 7.77 3.54
C ALA A 42 6.36 8.69 2.66
N ARG A 43 6.56 9.95 3.07
CA ARG A 43 7.46 10.88 2.38
C ARG A 43 8.91 10.40 2.37
N LYS A 44 9.40 9.89 3.50
CA LYS A 44 10.74 9.28 3.57
C LYS A 44 10.87 8.06 2.66
N LEU A 45 9.83 7.23 2.55
CA LEU A 45 9.84 6.05 1.65
C LEU A 45 9.86 6.45 0.18
N LEU A 46 9.16 7.53 -0.19
CA LEU A 46 9.12 8.00 -1.58
C LEU A 46 10.52 8.35 -2.12
N ASN A 47 11.38 8.88 -1.26
CA ASN A 47 12.76 9.24 -1.61
C ASN A 47 13.66 8.04 -1.87
N SER A 48 13.26 6.81 -1.49
CA SER A 48 14.12 5.63 -1.61
C SER A 48 14.31 5.13 -3.05
N GLN A 49 13.52 5.62 -4.02
CA GLN A 49 13.51 5.24 -5.45
C GLN A 49 13.33 3.74 -5.78
N THR A 50 13.58 2.83 -4.84
CA THR A 50 13.47 1.39 -4.99
C THR A 50 12.34 0.83 -4.12
N PRO A 51 11.61 -0.20 -4.60
CA PRO A 51 10.65 -0.90 -3.76
C PRO A 51 11.31 -1.43 -2.48
N LEU A 52 10.61 -1.28 -1.36
CA LEU A 52 11.08 -1.74 -0.07
C LEU A 52 10.62 -3.16 0.19
N LEU A 53 11.49 -3.94 0.84
CA LEU A 53 11.28 -5.35 1.09
C LEU A 53 11.18 -5.61 2.57
N PHE A 54 10.18 -6.40 2.93
CA PHE A 54 9.96 -6.80 4.30
C PHE A 54 10.06 -8.31 4.41
N LYS A 55 10.97 -8.78 5.26
CA LYS A 55 11.13 -10.20 5.57
C LYS A 55 10.14 -10.58 6.65
N SER A 56 9.51 -11.75 6.54
CA SER A 56 8.65 -12.24 7.62
C SER A 56 9.50 -12.47 8.87
N TRP A 57 9.09 -11.88 9.98
CA TRP A 57 9.71 -12.19 11.26
C TRP A 57 9.36 -13.62 11.67
N ALA A 58 10.33 -14.32 12.24
CA ALA A 58 10.14 -15.59 12.92
C ALA A 58 10.91 -15.58 14.24
N THR A 59 10.46 -16.40 15.19
CA THR A 59 11.10 -16.53 16.50
C THR A 59 12.60 -16.81 16.36
N GLY A 60 13.43 -16.05 17.07
CA GLY A 60 14.89 -16.17 17.03
C GLY A 60 15.58 -15.43 15.88
N MET A 61 14.85 -14.77 14.97
CA MET A 61 15.47 -13.87 14.00
C MET A 61 15.92 -12.56 14.67
N PRO A 62 17.06 -11.98 14.24
CA PRO A 62 17.50 -10.69 14.74
C PRO A 62 16.47 -9.60 14.46
N THR A 63 16.24 -8.72 15.43
CA THR A 63 15.34 -7.55 15.36
C THR A 63 15.92 -6.39 14.53
N ARG A 64 16.85 -6.68 13.62
CA ARG A 64 17.49 -5.68 12.78
C ARG A 64 16.91 -5.72 11.36
N GLY A 65 16.76 -4.55 10.76
CA GLY A 65 16.23 -4.41 9.40
C GLY A 65 14.72 -4.17 9.33
N ASP A 66 14.18 -4.23 8.11
CA ASP A 66 12.76 -4.03 7.83
C ASP A 66 11.99 -5.36 7.97
N LEU A 67 11.00 -5.40 8.88
CA LEU A 67 10.33 -6.65 9.28
C LEU A 67 8.83 -6.62 8.97
N PHE A 68 8.33 -7.72 8.40
CA PHE A 68 6.91 -7.99 8.29
C PHE A 68 6.45 -8.82 9.49
N ILE A 69 5.39 -8.38 10.14
CA ILE A 69 4.88 -8.98 11.37
C ILE A 69 3.38 -9.11 11.24
N GLN A 70 2.87 -10.32 11.39
CA GLN A 70 1.44 -10.55 11.52
C GLN A 70 1.04 -10.42 12.98
N THR A 71 -0.14 -9.89 13.26
CA THR A 71 -0.63 -9.75 14.63
C THR A 71 -2.03 -10.31 14.76
N ARG A 72 -2.32 -10.82 15.97
CA ARG A 72 -3.66 -11.23 16.39
C ARG A 72 -3.92 -10.75 17.81
N PHE A 73 -5.19 -10.61 18.13
CA PHE A 73 -5.60 -10.28 19.48
C PHE A 73 -6.07 -11.53 20.21
N GLN A 74 -5.36 -11.92 21.26
CA GLN A 74 -5.59 -13.14 22.03
C GLN A 74 -5.39 -12.87 23.52
N ASN A 75 -6.21 -13.48 24.38
CA ASN A 75 -6.08 -13.36 25.84
C ASN A 75 -6.02 -11.90 26.33
N ASN A 76 -6.78 -11.02 25.68
CA ASN A 76 -6.82 -9.58 25.97
C ASN A 76 -5.49 -8.84 25.74
N GLN A 77 -4.64 -9.36 24.83
CA GLN A 77 -3.36 -8.78 24.45
C GLN A 77 -3.12 -8.93 22.93
N TRP A 78 -2.31 -8.03 22.38
CA TRP A 78 -1.84 -8.13 21.00
C TRP A 78 -0.57 -8.97 20.96
N VAL A 79 -0.60 -10.05 20.19
CA VAL A 79 0.54 -10.97 20.04
C VAL A 79 0.98 -11.09 18.58
N ILE A 80 2.23 -11.48 18.39
CA ILE A 80 2.86 -11.62 17.08
C ILE A 80 2.63 -13.02 16.51
N GLY A 81 1.98 -13.09 15.35
CA GLY A 81 1.77 -14.30 14.56
C GLY A 81 1.11 -15.40 15.37
N ASP A 82 1.66 -16.60 15.26
CA ASP A 82 1.26 -17.77 16.06
C ASP A 82 2.08 -17.92 17.36
N THR A 83 2.87 -16.90 17.71
CA THR A 83 3.68 -16.91 18.94
C THR A 83 2.93 -16.31 20.12
N ASP A 84 3.47 -16.53 21.32
CA ASP A 84 3.01 -15.88 22.56
C ASP A 84 3.79 -14.57 22.84
N HIS A 85 4.56 -14.07 21.87
CA HIS A 85 5.29 -12.81 22.04
C HIS A 85 4.34 -11.62 22.02
N ASP A 86 4.37 -10.87 23.11
CA ASP A 86 3.65 -9.61 23.26
C ASP A 86 4.17 -8.54 22.30
N LEU A 87 3.24 -7.89 21.60
CA LEU A 87 3.55 -6.86 20.62
C LEU A 87 4.21 -5.63 21.26
N GLN A 88 3.78 -5.23 22.46
CA GLN A 88 4.30 -4.04 23.12
C GLN A 88 5.78 -4.21 23.48
N SER A 89 6.13 -5.36 24.06
CA SER A 89 7.50 -5.74 24.39
C SER A 89 8.38 -5.76 23.14
N PHE A 90 7.90 -6.40 22.06
CA PHE A 90 8.61 -6.43 20.79
C PHE A 90 8.85 -5.01 20.21
N LEU A 91 7.84 -4.15 20.19
CA LEU A 91 7.97 -2.79 19.64
C LEU A 91 8.94 -1.92 20.44
N THR A 92 9.03 -2.17 21.74
CA THR A 92 9.94 -1.51 22.67
C THR A 92 11.39 -1.95 22.43
N GLU A 93 11.61 -3.26 22.25
CA GLU A 93 12.94 -3.85 22.04
C GLU A 93 13.46 -3.71 20.60
N HIS A 94 12.56 -3.48 19.63
CA HIS A 94 12.94 -3.33 18.23
C HIS A 94 13.59 -1.96 17.97
N GLU A 95 14.91 -1.92 18.07
CA GLU A 95 15.74 -0.75 17.74
C GLU A 95 15.96 -0.57 16.22
N GLY A 96 15.50 -1.54 15.42
CA GLY A 96 15.82 -1.69 14.01
C GLY A 96 14.98 -0.87 13.02
N GLY A 97 14.88 -1.38 11.79
CA GLY A 97 14.25 -0.72 10.66
C GLY A 97 12.73 -0.60 10.77
N ARG A 98 12.09 -0.45 9.62
CA ARG A 98 10.64 -0.25 9.54
C ARG A 98 9.90 -1.56 9.83
N ILE A 99 8.69 -1.45 10.36
CA ILE A 99 7.83 -2.60 10.64
C ILE A 99 6.60 -2.51 9.75
N LEU A 100 6.37 -3.53 8.94
CA LEU A 100 5.12 -3.73 8.23
C LEU A 100 4.22 -4.63 9.07
N LEU A 101 3.28 -4.01 9.76
CA LEU A 101 2.41 -4.66 10.74
C LEU A 101 1.09 -5.06 10.07
N GLU A 102 0.90 -6.35 9.80
CA GLU A 102 -0.39 -6.88 9.39
C GLU A 102 -1.31 -7.00 10.60
N VAL A 103 -2.39 -6.23 10.60
CA VAL A 103 -3.38 -6.20 11.67
C VAL A 103 -4.59 -7.02 11.28
N ASN A 104 -4.88 -8.05 12.08
CA ASN A 104 -6.12 -8.81 11.99
C ASN A 104 -7.13 -8.30 13.03
N LEU A 105 -7.91 -7.29 12.65
CA LEU A 105 -8.98 -6.75 13.49
C LEU A 105 -10.26 -7.57 13.30
N SER A 106 -10.68 -8.26 14.37
CA SER A 106 -12.01 -8.86 14.43
C SER A 106 -13.09 -7.87 14.88
N SER A 107 -12.72 -6.76 15.53
CA SER A 107 -13.64 -5.74 16.05
C SER A 107 -12.95 -4.38 16.21
N THR A 108 -13.73 -3.30 16.15
CA THR A 108 -13.25 -1.91 16.30
C THR A 108 -12.74 -1.60 17.70
N SER A 109 -13.29 -2.23 18.74
CA SER A 109 -12.84 -2.05 20.13
C SER A 109 -11.34 -2.35 20.31
N LYS A 110 -10.83 -3.36 19.61
CA LYS A 110 -9.42 -3.79 19.68
C LYS A 110 -8.46 -2.79 19.02
N ALA A 111 -8.95 -1.96 18.10
CA ALA A 111 -8.16 -0.91 17.47
C ALA A 111 -7.72 0.16 18.49
N GLY A 112 -8.55 0.44 19.49
CA GLY A 112 -8.21 1.36 20.58
C GLY A 112 -7.03 0.88 21.42
N GLU A 113 -6.99 -0.42 21.73
CA GLU A 113 -5.87 -1.03 22.45
C GLU A 113 -4.58 -1.03 21.63
N LEU A 114 -4.67 -1.32 20.32
CA LEU A 114 -3.51 -1.23 19.44
C LEU A 114 -2.94 0.20 19.41
N LYS A 115 -3.81 1.22 19.35
CA LYS A 115 -3.40 2.62 19.42
C LYS A 115 -2.68 2.96 20.70
N LYS A 116 -3.15 2.45 21.84
CA LYS A 116 -2.48 2.63 23.12
C LYS A 116 -1.05 2.07 23.06
N ILE A 117 -0.89 0.83 22.60
CA ILE A 117 0.43 0.18 22.46
C ILE A 117 1.37 1.00 21.54
N ILE A 118 0.88 1.41 20.37
CA ILE A 118 1.69 2.17 19.40
C ILE A 118 2.14 3.50 19.98
N ASN A 119 1.26 4.21 20.69
CA ASN A 119 1.59 5.49 21.32
C ASN A 119 2.55 5.34 22.51
N GLU A 120 2.35 4.34 23.37
CA GLU A 120 3.23 4.07 24.52
C GLU A 120 4.64 3.67 24.08
N THR A 121 4.75 2.97 22.96
CA THR A 121 6.04 2.54 22.37
C THR A 121 6.63 3.56 21.39
N GLN A 122 5.94 4.68 21.12
CA GLN A 122 6.33 5.70 20.14
C GLN A 122 6.66 5.10 18.76
N ALA A 123 5.95 4.04 18.37
CA ALA A 123 6.28 3.24 17.20
C ALA A 123 5.70 3.82 15.89
N GLU A 124 4.88 4.87 15.93
CA GLU A 124 4.20 5.46 14.78
C GLU A 124 5.16 5.90 13.65
N ALA A 125 6.38 6.30 14.01
CA ALA A 125 7.38 6.74 13.04
C ALA A 125 8.05 5.59 12.25
N LYS A 126 7.91 4.35 12.71
CA LYS A 126 8.53 3.15 12.10
C LYS A 126 7.53 2.11 11.61
N VAL A 127 6.27 2.17 12.05
CA VAL A 127 5.23 1.20 11.69
C VAL A 127 4.44 1.63 10.46
N ILE A 128 4.24 0.69 9.55
CA ILE A 128 3.37 0.76 8.38
C ILE A 128 2.29 -0.30 8.56
N PHE A 129 1.03 0.11 8.60
CA PHE A 129 -0.09 -0.78 8.88
C PHE A 129 -0.63 -1.38 7.58
N THR A 130 -0.80 -2.70 7.57
CA THR A 130 -1.46 -3.43 6.49
C THR A 130 -2.55 -4.35 7.06
N SER A 131 -3.51 -4.75 6.24
CA SER A 131 -4.54 -5.71 6.60
C SER A 131 -5.15 -6.31 5.34
N ARG A 132 -5.62 -7.55 5.43
CA ARG A 132 -6.43 -8.15 4.37
C ARG A 132 -7.79 -7.48 4.22
N SER A 133 -8.29 -6.85 5.29
CA SER A 133 -9.56 -6.14 5.30
C SER A 133 -9.37 -4.65 5.02
N ASP A 134 -9.91 -4.18 3.88
CA ASP A 134 -10.01 -2.75 3.56
C ASP A 134 -10.76 -1.98 4.68
N GLY A 135 -11.76 -2.62 5.31
CA GLY A 135 -12.53 -2.05 6.42
C GLY A 135 -11.67 -1.83 7.66
N ALA A 136 -10.85 -2.80 8.03
CA ALA A 136 -9.95 -2.68 9.17
C ALA A 136 -8.95 -1.52 9.02
N LEU A 137 -8.38 -1.34 7.81
CA LEU A 137 -7.50 -0.21 7.51
C LEU A 137 -8.23 1.13 7.56
N LYS A 138 -9.48 1.16 7.09
CA LYS A 138 -10.33 2.35 7.19
C LYS A 138 -10.59 2.73 8.65
N ASP A 139 -10.99 1.76 9.48
CA ASP A 139 -11.29 1.98 10.90
C ASP A 139 -10.05 2.46 11.67
N LEU A 140 -8.88 1.85 11.43
CA LEU A 140 -7.63 2.31 12.03
C LEU A 140 -7.23 3.71 11.58
N ARG A 141 -7.47 4.05 10.31
CA ARG A 141 -7.18 5.38 9.77
C ARG A 141 -8.08 6.45 10.37
N GLU A 142 -9.36 6.17 10.58
CA GLU A 142 -10.27 7.09 11.27
C GLU A 142 -9.83 7.33 12.72
N LEU A 143 -9.33 6.28 13.38
CA LEU A 143 -8.84 6.36 14.75
C LEU A 143 -7.52 7.14 14.87
N SER A 144 -6.61 6.99 13.90
CA SER A 144 -5.28 7.61 13.89
C SER A 144 -4.87 8.01 12.46
N PRO A 145 -5.32 9.17 11.96
CA PRO A 145 -5.03 9.61 10.59
C PRO A 145 -3.55 9.88 10.31
N ALA A 146 -2.73 10.09 11.35
CA ALA A 146 -1.30 10.37 11.23
C ALA A 146 -0.45 9.12 10.98
N TRP A 147 -1.02 7.92 11.09
CA TRP A 147 -0.32 6.67 10.82
C TRP A 147 -0.21 6.37 9.34
N THR A 148 0.75 5.52 8.99
CA THR A 148 1.05 5.15 7.60
C THR A 148 0.37 3.83 7.28
N PHE A 149 -0.47 3.79 6.25
CA PHE A 149 -1.18 2.57 5.86
C PHE A 149 -0.90 2.17 4.42
N THR A 150 -1.00 0.87 4.18
CA THR A 150 -1.01 0.30 2.84
C THR A 150 -2.41 0.28 2.23
N ASN A 151 -2.52 -0.21 1.00
CA ASN A 151 -3.80 -0.73 0.51
C ASN A 151 -4.10 -2.08 1.14
N GLY A 152 -5.39 -2.44 1.23
CA GLY A 152 -5.79 -3.80 1.57
C GLY A 152 -5.84 -4.71 0.34
N GLU A 153 -6.07 -5.99 0.59
CA GLU A 153 -6.09 -7.03 -0.44
C GLU A 153 -7.28 -6.90 -1.39
N ILE A 154 -8.45 -6.50 -0.87
CA ILE A 154 -9.67 -6.32 -1.67
C ILE A 154 -9.49 -5.16 -2.66
N PHE A 155 -8.84 -4.07 -2.24
CA PHE A 155 -8.45 -2.99 -3.14
C PHE A 155 -7.53 -3.50 -4.26
N LEU A 156 -6.49 -4.28 -3.91
CA LEU A 156 -5.53 -4.80 -4.88
C LEU A 156 -6.20 -5.71 -5.92
N ALA A 157 -7.09 -6.60 -5.49
CA ALA A 157 -7.85 -7.47 -6.38
C ALA A 157 -8.71 -6.65 -7.36
N ARG A 158 -9.43 -5.62 -6.88
CA ARG A 158 -10.20 -4.72 -7.74
C ARG A 158 -9.30 -3.95 -8.72
N PHE A 159 -8.14 -3.51 -8.24
CA PHE A 159 -7.16 -2.81 -9.05
C PHE A 159 -6.64 -3.68 -10.19
N LEU A 160 -6.30 -4.93 -9.91
CA LEU A 160 -5.87 -5.91 -10.92
C LEU A 160 -6.96 -6.17 -11.96
N SER A 161 -8.20 -6.36 -11.52
CA SER A 161 -9.34 -6.57 -12.41
C SER A 161 -9.62 -5.37 -13.32
N LEU A 162 -9.43 -4.14 -12.83
CA LEU A 162 -9.57 -2.94 -13.66
C LEU A 162 -8.33 -2.70 -14.53
N SER A 163 -7.15 -3.11 -14.08
CA SER A 163 -5.90 -3.03 -14.85
C SER A 163 -5.95 -3.90 -16.10
N SER A 164 -6.51 -5.11 -16.02
CA SER A 164 -6.67 -5.99 -17.19
C SER A 164 -7.60 -5.41 -18.26
N LEU A 165 -8.50 -4.50 -17.86
CA LEU A 165 -9.39 -3.74 -18.75
C LEU A 165 -8.79 -2.41 -19.22
N GLY A 166 -7.55 -2.09 -18.83
CA GLY A 166 -6.94 -0.79 -19.12
C GLY A 166 -7.53 0.39 -18.33
N LEU A 167 -8.28 0.10 -17.25
CA LEU A 167 -9.00 1.09 -16.43
C LEU A 167 -8.29 1.39 -15.10
N ALA A 168 -7.09 0.87 -14.86
CA ALA A 168 -6.33 1.12 -13.61
C ALA A 168 -6.18 2.61 -13.27
N SER A 169 -5.98 3.47 -14.27
CA SER A 169 -5.81 4.92 -14.08
C SER A 169 -7.04 5.64 -13.52
N THR A 170 -8.22 5.01 -13.59
CA THR A 170 -9.46 5.55 -13.04
C THR A 170 -9.52 5.40 -11.52
N MET A 171 -8.76 4.44 -10.96
CA MET A 171 -8.77 4.18 -9.52
C MET A 171 -7.91 5.17 -8.75
N GLU A 172 -8.43 5.63 -7.62
CA GLU A 172 -7.66 6.39 -6.64
C GLU A 172 -7.01 5.44 -5.63
N ILE A 173 -5.68 5.54 -5.48
CA ILE A 173 -4.94 4.86 -4.42
C ILE A 173 -5.02 5.71 -3.15
N LYS A 174 -5.95 5.36 -2.26
CA LYS A 174 -6.14 6.04 -0.97
C LYS A 174 -5.07 5.71 0.07
N ALA A 175 -4.25 4.69 -0.18
CA ALA A 175 -3.15 4.29 0.68
C ALA A 175 -2.00 5.29 0.67
N ASP A 176 -1.25 5.36 1.77
CA ASP A 176 -0.05 6.22 1.87
C ASP A 176 1.13 5.53 1.18
N VAL A 177 1.14 4.20 1.25
CA VAL A 177 2.11 3.32 0.60
C VAL A 177 1.38 2.24 -0.20
N PHE A 178 1.81 1.97 -1.41
CA PHE A 178 1.25 0.88 -2.21
C PHE A 178 1.96 -0.43 -1.87
N MET A 179 1.22 -1.44 -1.42
CA MET A 179 1.75 -2.75 -1.06
C MET A 179 1.31 -3.83 -2.06
N ILE A 180 2.27 -4.62 -2.48
CA ILE A 180 2.07 -5.83 -3.28
C ILE A 180 2.35 -7.05 -2.38
N HIS A 181 1.29 -7.81 -2.10
CA HIS A 181 1.38 -9.06 -1.34
C HIS A 181 1.90 -10.19 -2.24
N MET A 182 3.10 -10.72 -1.96
CA MET A 182 3.75 -11.71 -2.83
C MET A 182 2.97 -13.02 -2.96
N HIS A 183 2.23 -13.42 -1.92
CA HIS A 183 1.50 -14.68 -1.92
C HIS A 183 0.36 -14.73 -2.94
N ASN A 184 -0.14 -13.58 -3.39
CA ASN A 184 -1.29 -13.48 -4.30
C ASN A 184 -0.91 -13.29 -5.76
N LEU A 185 0.37 -13.08 -6.08
CA LEU A 185 0.75 -12.59 -7.39
C LEU A 185 1.97 -13.32 -7.95
N LYS A 186 1.73 -14.12 -8.99
CA LYS A 186 2.80 -14.52 -9.91
C LYS A 186 3.32 -13.26 -10.61
N PRO A 187 4.63 -13.10 -10.81
CA PRO A 187 5.17 -12.04 -11.66
C PRO A 187 4.48 -12.10 -13.03
N SER A 188 3.68 -11.08 -13.35
CA SER A 188 2.93 -10.98 -14.62
C SER A 188 3.12 -9.59 -15.21
N SER A 189 2.70 -9.42 -16.46
CA SER A 189 2.59 -8.09 -17.09
C SER A 189 1.77 -7.09 -16.27
N ASP A 190 0.88 -7.58 -15.40
CA ASP A 190 0.02 -6.73 -14.56
C ASP A 190 0.83 -5.99 -13.49
N TRP A 191 1.95 -6.55 -13.03
CA TRP A 191 2.85 -5.86 -12.10
C TRP A 191 3.37 -4.56 -12.69
N ILE A 192 3.75 -4.57 -13.96
CA ILE A 192 4.30 -3.38 -14.61
C ILE A 192 3.25 -2.27 -14.65
N SER A 193 2.00 -2.62 -14.92
CA SER A 193 0.88 -1.67 -14.91
C SER A 193 0.63 -1.11 -13.51
N ILE A 194 0.67 -1.97 -12.48
CA ILE A 194 0.55 -1.57 -11.07
C ILE A 194 1.67 -0.61 -10.66
N LEU A 195 2.93 -1.00 -10.89
CA LEU A 195 4.11 -0.22 -10.51
C LEU A 195 4.11 1.14 -11.23
N ARG A 196 3.73 1.16 -12.51
CA ARG A 196 3.59 2.39 -13.30
C ARG A 196 2.53 3.31 -12.70
N GLU A 197 1.39 2.77 -12.31
CA GLU A 197 0.28 3.57 -11.79
C GLU A 197 0.55 4.09 -10.36
N ALA A 198 1.12 3.26 -9.49
CA ALA A 198 1.57 3.69 -8.16
C ALA A 198 2.61 4.82 -8.28
N LYS A 199 3.58 4.68 -9.21
CA LYS A 199 4.56 5.74 -9.52
C LYS A 199 3.91 6.99 -10.10
N ARG A 200 2.92 6.85 -11.00
CA ARG A 200 2.16 7.97 -11.57
C ARG A 200 1.43 8.77 -10.49
N GLN A 201 0.90 8.08 -9.46
CA GLN A 201 0.23 8.70 -8.31
C GLN A 201 1.21 9.10 -7.19
N ASN A 202 2.52 9.04 -7.44
CA ASN A 202 3.58 9.41 -6.50
C ASN A 202 3.47 8.67 -5.15
N LYS A 203 3.17 7.36 -5.21
CA LYS A 203 3.05 6.49 -4.05
C LYS A 203 4.33 5.65 -3.90
N PRO A 204 4.94 5.59 -2.70
CA PRO A 204 6.00 4.63 -2.44
C PRO A 204 5.45 3.20 -2.57
N ILE A 205 6.32 2.25 -2.91
CA ILE A 205 5.94 0.86 -3.19
C ILE A 205 6.66 -0.08 -2.22
N ILE A 206 5.90 -0.99 -1.62
CA ILE A 206 6.36 -2.06 -0.75
C ILE A 206 6.01 -3.40 -1.38
N ILE A 207 6.93 -4.36 -1.28
CA ILE A 207 6.73 -5.75 -1.68
C ILE A 207 6.98 -6.63 -0.44
N GLY A 208 5.99 -7.43 -0.04
CA GLY A 208 6.15 -8.33 1.09
C GLY A 208 4.89 -9.11 1.48
N PRO A 209 4.98 -10.10 2.39
CA PRO A 209 6.24 -10.65 2.90
C PRO A 209 7.02 -11.38 1.80
N VAL A 210 8.34 -11.21 1.81
CA VAL A 210 9.25 -11.95 0.92
C VAL A 210 9.69 -13.22 1.65
N THR A 211 9.34 -14.38 1.12
CA THR A 211 9.67 -15.68 1.73
C THR A 211 10.80 -16.42 1.02
N ARG A 212 11.18 -16.00 -0.19
CA ARG A 212 12.27 -16.60 -0.97
C ARG A 212 13.42 -15.61 -1.22
N PRO A 213 14.60 -16.06 -1.66
CA PRO A 213 15.69 -15.19 -2.06
C PRO A 213 15.28 -14.22 -3.17
N LEU A 214 15.80 -13.00 -3.13
CA LEU A 214 15.42 -11.92 -4.06
C LEU A 214 15.81 -12.19 -5.50
N GLU A 215 16.82 -13.02 -5.74
CA GLU A 215 17.25 -13.37 -7.10
C GLU A 215 16.13 -14.05 -7.89
N GLU A 216 15.21 -14.73 -7.20
CA GLU A 216 14.04 -15.39 -7.82
C GLU A 216 12.93 -14.42 -8.23
N TYR A 217 12.98 -13.16 -7.76
CA TYR A 217 11.93 -12.16 -8.01
C TYR A 217 12.34 -11.09 -9.03
N SER A 218 13.36 -11.37 -9.85
CA SER A 218 13.77 -10.44 -10.91
C SER A 218 12.67 -10.29 -11.97
N VAL A 219 11.95 -9.16 -11.90
CA VAL A 219 11.05 -8.72 -12.96
C VAL A 219 11.89 -7.92 -13.96
N GLN A 220 12.00 -8.39 -15.20
CA GLN A 220 12.80 -7.77 -16.26
C GLN A 220 12.69 -6.22 -16.25
N GLY A 221 13.78 -5.54 -15.92
CA GLY A 221 13.90 -4.08 -15.93
C GLY A 221 13.64 -3.35 -14.60
N TRP A 222 13.20 -4.05 -13.54
CA TRP A 222 13.08 -3.48 -12.19
C TRP A 222 13.99 -4.24 -11.24
N TRP A 223 15.17 -3.66 -10.96
CA TRP A 223 16.06 -4.19 -9.94
C TRP A 223 15.46 -3.91 -8.57
N ILE A 224 14.87 -4.94 -7.95
CA ILE A 224 14.53 -4.91 -6.54
C ILE A 224 15.86 -5.01 -5.79
N ARG A 225 16.39 -3.87 -5.29
CA ARG A 225 17.61 -3.88 -4.48
C ARG A 225 17.26 -4.28 -3.05
N PRO A 226 18.00 -5.21 -2.41
CA PRO A 226 17.93 -5.39 -0.97
C PRO A 226 18.25 -4.06 -0.28
N SER A 227 17.57 -3.79 0.84
CA SER A 227 17.87 -2.65 1.70
C SER A 227 19.36 -2.64 1.99
N SER A 228 20.05 -1.52 1.73
CA SER A 228 21.51 -1.39 1.90
C SER A 228 21.99 -1.51 3.36
N ARG A 229 21.10 -1.82 4.30
CA ARG A 229 21.39 -2.12 5.70
C ARG A 229 21.51 -3.61 6.01
N ASP A 230 21.33 -4.47 5.00
CA ASP A 230 21.45 -5.94 5.12
C ASP A 230 22.86 -6.46 4.74
N ILE A 231 23.88 -5.58 4.66
CA ILE A 231 25.30 -5.93 4.49
C ILE A 231 26.09 -5.37 5.67
#